data_AF-A0A2V1AB69-F1
#
_entry.id   AF-A0A2V1AB69-F1
#
_cell.length_a   1.000
_cell.length_b   1.000
_cell.length_c   1.000
_cell.angle_alpha   90.00
_cell.angle_beta   90.00
_cell.angle_gamma   90.00
#
_symmetry.space_group_name_H-M   'P 1'
#
loop_
_entity.id
_entity.type
_entity.pdbx_description
1 polymer ?
#
loop_
_entity_poly.entity_id
_entity_poly.type
_entity_poly.pdbx_seq_one_letter_code
_entity_poly.pdbx_strand_id
1 'polypeptide(L)'
;MSALDLPKIVDSLQSKKVKQRNDSLQLLRSFSVAKLKLTPRHFVVLSEGILKLIEIERDIYGNNPTSATQQRLLTASTMLKDILEESLKRGQLRYKHCTSLFSSVISSFFLPETHSILAPCAIDFAKILQSLLREPFFLTHLPIDSWNRGYKFLVRSLTAALDTNEHHDYQFSHESLLTDLLSSLHCIIGGATQDIYEPLKRSKLYVPLRKILSDVFEIYNKRESSVLVEALKVTNKLLITLASEDFNFCHKLIHTALQPLINFAHTMVDGILTQFVILINLESFHRYLSIDSLPKLITNDLVEDSSEEEGSTRKRSDPFPTSTNQGESTTYNIGVLAQALLDRIAGSSNKLLESDIDFEENETAKSWFDLASIRLKTGQDVQWLLLRGTVRLIVAYYNLCMEETYSNFNQSFLSSKLKRVKLQGTVLNIKSFESMDALLKHMIGFSKDVRLQILGLQLLIFTKDSQTVDKSLQLDKKRSHSENDVTMNNDETTIIDVHLDEDVNPGDEDCNYLSQLLKYFNNRDLTFWYLSSLDVTTIR
;
A
#
# COMPACT_ATOMS: atom_id res chain seq x y z
N MET A 1 9.02 -32.04 -41.36
CA MET A 1 8.72 -31.68 -39.95
C MET A 1 7.49 -32.48 -39.54
N SER A 2 7.65 -33.58 -38.79
CA SER A 2 6.52 -34.44 -38.41
C SER A 2 5.56 -33.64 -37.56
N ALA A 3 4.29 -33.62 -37.94
CA ALA A 3 3.22 -33.03 -37.15
C ALA A 3 3.32 -33.56 -35.71
N LEU A 4 3.39 -32.66 -34.74
CA LEU A 4 3.26 -32.97 -33.32
C LEU A 4 1.92 -33.70 -33.16
N ASP A 5 1.94 -35.02 -32.96
CA ASP A 5 0.73 -35.82 -32.73
C ASP A 5 0.26 -35.62 -31.29
N LEU A 6 -0.28 -34.42 -31.06
CA LEU A 6 -0.71 -33.95 -29.74
C LEU A 6 -1.69 -34.90 -29.06
N PRO A 7 -2.70 -35.50 -29.76
CA PRO A 7 -3.57 -36.51 -29.15
C PRO A 7 -2.80 -37.68 -28.54
N LYS A 8 -1.85 -38.29 -29.28
CA LYS A 8 -1.06 -39.42 -28.75
C LYS A 8 -0.19 -39.04 -27.56
N ILE A 9 0.35 -37.83 -27.55
CA ILE A 9 1.12 -37.31 -26.42
C ILE A 9 0.20 -37.20 -25.20
N VAL A 10 -0.99 -36.61 -25.36
CA VAL A 10 -1.96 -36.44 -24.27
C VAL A 10 -2.44 -37.78 -23.72
N ASP A 11 -2.75 -38.76 -24.58
CA ASP A 11 -3.11 -40.11 -24.15
C ASP A 11 -1.97 -40.77 -23.34
N SER A 12 -0.72 -40.50 -23.73
CA SER A 12 0.47 -41.02 -23.03
C SER A 12 0.70 -40.36 -21.67
N LEU A 13 0.39 -39.07 -21.53
CA LEU A 13 0.45 -38.33 -20.25
C LEU A 13 -0.57 -38.86 -19.24
N GLN A 14 -1.74 -39.28 -19.71
CA GLN A 14 -2.84 -39.79 -18.89
C GLN A 14 -2.72 -41.29 -18.57
N SER A 15 -1.73 -41.98 -19.15
CA SER A 15 -1.54 -43.42 -19.00
C SER A 15 -1.29 -43.82 -17.54
N LYS A 16 -1.79 -45.00 -17.14
CA LYS A 16 -1.44 -45.60 -15.84
C LYS A 16 0.04 -46.01 -15.75
N LYS A 17 0.74 -46.16 -16.88
CA LYS A 17 2.14 -46.60 -16.93
C LYS A 17 3.10 -45.42 -16.72
N VAL A 18 3.85 -45.43 -15.61
CA VAL A 18 4.83 -44.38 -15.22
C VAL A 18 5.81 -44.06 -16.36
N LYS A 19 6.35 -45.08 -17.03
CA LYS A 19 7.30 -44.90 -18.14
C LYS A 19 6.71 -44.09 -19.30
N GLN A 20 5.48 -44.38 -19.72
CA GLN A 20 4.81 -43.66 -20.81
C GLN A 20 4.55 -42.19 -20.44
N ARG A 21 4.16 -41.93 -19.19
CA ARG A 21 3.98 -40.56 -18.68
C ARG A 21 5.30 -39.79 -18.67
N ASN A 22 6.37 -40.41 -18.18
CA ASN A 22 7.68 -39.79 -18.14
C ASN A 22 8.24 -39.50 -19.54
N ASP A 23 8.16 -40.47 -20.46
CA ASP A 23 8.67 -40.32 -21.82
C ASP A 23 7.91 -39.21 -22.58
N SER A 24 6.58 -39.14 -22.43
CA SER A 24 5.75 -38.08 -23.03
C SER A 24 6.00 -36.71 -22.40
N LEU A 25 6.22 -36.63 -21.09
CA LEU A 25 6.57 -35.38 -20.41
C LEU A 25 7.95 -34.86 -20.84
N GLN A 26 8.95 -35.74 -20.96
CA GLN A 26 10.27 -35.37 -21.49
C GLN A 26 10.20 -34.93 -22.95
N LEU A 27 9.38 -35.61 -23.76
CA LEU A 27 9.13 -35.22 -25.14
C LEU A 27 8.53 -33.81 -25.21
N LEU A 28 7.53 -33.49 -24.38
CA LEU A 28 6.96 -32.14 -24.30
C LEU A 28 7.99 -31.10 -23.89
N ARG A 29 8.82 -31.40 -22.89
CA ARG A 29 9.90 -30.53 -22.42
C ARG A 29 10.94 -30.24 -23.50
N SER A 30 11.16 -31.17 -24.43
CA SER A 30 12.10 -30.97 -25.54
C SER A 30 11.64 -29.92 -26.56
N PHE A 31 10.34 -29.62 -26.60
CA PHE A 31 9.80 -28.58 -27.46
C PHE A 31 9.87 -27.21 -26.77
N SER A 32 10.36 -26.20 -27.50
CA SER A 32 10.17 -24.81 -27.10
C SER A 32 8.67 -24.46 -27.19
N VAL A 33 8.08 -23.99 -26.08
CA VAL A 33 6.66 -23.65 -26.02
C VAL A 33 6.25 -22.62 -27.07
N ALA A 34 7.10 -21.62 -27.33
CA ALA A 34 6.90 -20.64 -28.40
C ALA A 34 6.83 -21.29 -29.80
N LYS A 35 7.47 -22.44 -30.01
CA LYS A 35 7.43 -23.17 -31.29
C LYS A 35 6.22 -24.10 -31.43
N LEU A 36 5.51 -24.43 -30.34
CA LEU A 36 4.36 -25.34 -30.37
C LEU A 36 3.17 -24.78 -31.15
N LYS A 37 3.07 -23.44 -31.32
CA LYS A 37 1.99 -22.75 -32.07
C LYS A 37 0.60 -23.33 -31.78
N LEU A 38 0.29 -23.50 -30.49
CA LEU A 38 -0.96 -24.09 -30.03
C LEU A 38 -2.15 -23.26 -30.50
N THR A 39 -3.16 -23.92 -31.08
CA THR A 39 -4.48 -23.30 -31.26
C THR A 39 -5.23 -23.33 -29.93
N PRO A 40 -6.31 -22.55 -29.73
CA PRO A 40 -7.09 -22.63 -28.50
C PRO A 40 -7.61 -24.03 -28.17
N ARG A 41 -7.93 -24.83 -29.19
CA ARG A 41 -8.35 -26.24 -29.01
C ARG A 41 -7.18 -27.12 -28.54
N HIS A 42 -6.00 -26.93 -29.13
CA HIS A 42 -4.79 -27.65 -28.71
C HIS A 42 -4.37 -27.27 -27.29
N PHE A 43 -4.51 -26.00 -26.90
CA PHE A 43 -4.28 -25.53 -25.54
C PHE A 43 -5.16 -26.28 -24.55
N VAL A 44 -6.48 -26.33 -24.78
CA VAL A 44 -7.42 -27.03 -23.88
C VAL A 44 -7.02 -28.50 -23.71
N VAL A 45 -6.88 -29.22 -24.82
CA VAL A 45 -6.55 -30.67 -24.80
C VAL A 45 -5.22 -30.94 -24.09
N LEU A 46 -4.19 -30.12 -24.34
CA LEU A 46 -2.89 -30.27 -23.69
C LEU A 46 -2.93 -29.91 -22.20
N SER A 47 -3.60 -28.81 -21.85
CA SER A 47 -3.74 -28.36 -20.46
C SER A 47 -4.48 -29.38 -19.60
N GLU A 48 -5.58 -29.96 -20.11
CA GLU A 48 -6.32 -31.04 -19.45
C GLU A 48 -5.47 -32.31 -19.33
N GLY A 49 -4.70 -32.66 -20.36
CA GLY A 49 -3.73 -33.75 -20.33
C GLY A 49 -2.69 -33.60 -19.23
N ILE A 50 -2.10 -32.42 -19.11
CA ILE A 50 -1.08 -32.11 -18.09
C ILE A 50 -1.73 -32.06 -16.70
N LEU A 51 -2.92 -31.47 -16.54
CA LEU A 51 -3.63 -31.44 -15.26
C LEU A 51 -3.98 -32.85 -14.78
N LYS A 52 -4.41 -33.75 -15.67
CA LYS A 52 -4.67 -35.15 -15.32
C LYS A 52 -3.39 -35.90 -14.94
N LEU A 53 -2.28 -35.64 -15.62
CA LEU A 53 -0.96 -36.14 -15.20
C LEU A 53 -0.63 -35.67 -13.77
N ILE A 54 -0.80 -34.38 -13.47
CA ILE A 54 -0.55 -33.82 -12.14
C ILE A 54 -1.44 -34.49 -11.10
N GLU A 55 -2.73 -34.71 -11.38
CA GLU A 55 -3.65 -35.41 -10.48
C GLU A 55 -3.14 -36.82 -10.15
N ILE A 56 -2.74 -37.60 -11.16
CA ILE A 56 -2.18 -38.96 -10.97
C ILE A 56 -0.90 -38.92 -10.12
N GLU A 57 0.03 -38.02 -10.44
CA GLU A 57 1.31 -37.94 -9.71
C GLU A 57 1.15 -37.32 -8.31
N ARG A 58 0.14 -36.47 -8.09
CA ARG A 58 -0.20 -35.92 -6.77
C ARG A 58 -0.66 -37.02 -5.83
N ASP A 59 -1.53 -37.90 -6.31
CA ASP A 59 -2.05 -39.00 -5.51
C ASP A 59 -0.93 -40.02 -5.19
N ILE A 60 0.03 -40.22 -6.11
CA ILE A 60 1.25 -41.01 -5.85
C ILE A 60 2.14 -40.31 -4.82
N TYR A 61 2.35 -39.00 -4.95
CA TYR A 61 3.20 -38.21 -4.08
C TYR A 61 2.68 -38.17 -2.63
N GLY A 62 1.37 -38.00 -2.44
CA GLY A 62 0.75 -38.00 -1.11
C GLY A 62 0.96 -39.32 -0.36
N ASN A 63 0.98 -40.45 -1.07
CA ASN A 63 1.23 -41.77 -0.49
C ASN A 63 2.71 -42.09 -0.30
N ASN A 64 3.58 -41.64 -1.23
CA ASN A 64 5.01 -41.92 -1.20
C ASN A 64 5.83 -40.82 -1.90
N PRO A 65 6.30 -39.79 -1.15
CA PRO A 65 7.00 -38.64 -1.70
C PRO A 65 8.42 -39.01 -2.13
N THR A 66 8.56 -39.47 -3.38
CA THR A 66 9.86 -39.80 -4.00
C THR A 66 10.37 -38.65 -4.87
N SER A 67 11.68 -38.47 -4.93
CA SER A 67 12.33 -37.44 -5.76
C SER A 67 11.90 -37.52 -7.24
N ALA A 68 11.75 -38.73 -7.77
CA ALA A 68 11.29 -38.92 -9.15
C ALA A 68 9.86 -38.40 -9.39
N THR A 69 8.97 -38.57 -8.41
CA THR A 69 7.58 -38.09 -8.48
C THR A 69 7.52 -36.57 -8.33
N GLN A 70 8.31 -36.02 -7.41
CA GLN A 70 8.50 -34.57 -7.26
C GLN A 70 9.00 -33.91 -8.55
N GLN A 71 10.00 -34.51 -9.22
CA GLN A 71 10.53 -33.97 -10.48
C GLN A 71 9.50 -34.01 -11.61
N ARG A 72 8.69 -35.08 -11.70
CA ARG A 72 7.60 -35.16 -12.69
C ARG A 72 6.52 -34.12 -12.44
N LEU A 73 6.11 -33.94 -11.18
CA LEU A 73 5.14 -32.91 -10.79
C LEU A 73 5.64 -31.50 -11.13
N LEU A 74 6.87 -31.17 -10.76
CA LEU A 74 7.50 -29.88 -11.07
C LEU A 74 7.59 -29.64 -12.59
N THR A 75 8.03 -30.65 -13.34
CA THR A 75 8.14 -30.52 -14.81
C THR A 75 6.77 -30.31 -15.45
N ALA A 76 5.74 -31.00 -14.95
CA ALA A 76 4.37 -30.85 -15.43
C ALA A 76 3.78 -29.47 -15.12
N SER A 77 3.94 -28.98 -13.88
CA SER A 77 3.45 -27.64 -13.49
C SER A 77 4.17 -26.53 -14.23
N THR A 78 5.49 -26.63 -14.42
CA THR A 78 6.27 -25.66 -15.18
C THR A 78 5.82 -25.63 -16.63
N MET A 79 5.61 -26.79 -17.26
CA MET A 79 5.12 -26.87 -18.64
C MET A 79 3.72 -26.23 -18.76
N LEU A 80 2.82 -26.48 -17.81
CA LEU A 80 1.49 -25.89 -17.80
C LEU A 80 1.55 -24.35 -17.71
N LYS A 81 2.40 -23.83 -16.82
CA LYS A 81 2.62 -22.39 -16.66
C LYS A 81 3.17 -21.77 -17.94
N ASP A 82 4.22 -22.36 -18.52
CA ASP A 82 4.87 -21.81 -19.72
C ASP A 82 3.90 -21.80 -20.93
N ILE A 83 3.09 -22.86 -21.08
CA ILE A 83 2.03 -22.94 -22.12
C ILE A 83 0.98 -21.84 -21.91
N LEU A 84 0.55 -21.60 -20.68
CA LEU A 84 -0.41 -20.54 -20.36
C LEU A 84 0.16 -19.17 -20.72
N GLU A 85 1.34 -18.83 -20.22
CA GLU A 85 1.96 -17.52 -20.44
C GLU A 85 2.14 -17.23 -21.93
N GLU A 86 2.60 -18.21 -22.71
CA GLU A 86 2.76 -18.07 -24.15
C GLU A 86 1.41 -17.91 -24.88
N SER A 87 0.36 -18.60 -24.42
CA SER A 87 -0.98 -18.53 -25.01
C SER A 87 -1.67 -17.19 -24.69
N LEU A 88 -1.44 -16.64 -23.50
CA LEU A 88 -1.89 -15.31 -23.09
C LEU A 88 -1.19 -14.21 -23.90
N LYS A 89 0.15 -14.29 -24.05
CA LYS A 89 0.94 -13.34 -24.87
C LYS A 89 0.44 -13.24 -26.31
N ARG A 90 -0.13 -14.32 -26.86
CA ARG A 90 -0.69 -14.35 -28.22
C ARG A 90 -2.14 -13.87 -28.32
N GLY A 91 -2.80 -13.59 -27.20
CA GLY A 91 -4.21 -13.18 -27.18
C GLY A 91 -5.18 -14.27 -27.68
N GLN A 92 -4.82 -15.55 -27.57
CA GLN A 92 -5.59 -16.65 -28.15
C GLN A 92 -6.62 -17.26 -27.18
N LEU A 93 -6.45 -17.02 -25.89
CA LEU A 93 -7.32 -17.60 -24.87
C LEU A 93 -8.61 -16.81 -24.73
N ARG A 94 -9.70 -17.54 -24.45
CA ARG A 94 -11.02 -16.98 -24.17
C ARG A 94 -11.35 -17.24 -22.71
N TYR A 95 -12.26 -16.44 -22.16
CA TYR A 95 -12.75 -16.53 -20.79
C TYR A 95 -13.00 -17.98 -20.31
N LYS A 96 -13.70 -18.81 -21.10
CA LYS A 96 -14.00 -20.21 -20.74
C LYS A 96 -12.76 -21.09 -20.53
N HIS A 97 -11.69 -20.86 -21.29
CA HIS A 97 -10.45 -21.64 -21.16
C HIS A 97 -9.73 -21.25 -19.86
N CYS A 98 -9.66 -19.95 -19.57
CA CYS A 98 -9.09 -19.41 -18.34
C CYS A 98 -9.87 -19.89 -17.10
N THR A 99 -11.20 -19.91 -17.16
CA THR A 99 -12.06 -20.35 -16.06
C THR A 99 -11.88 -21.83 -15.72
N SER A 100 -11.78 -22.68 -16.74
CA SER A 100 -11.52 -24.12 -16.56
C SER A 100 -10.16 -24.35 -15.89
N LEU A 101 -9.13 -23.68 -16.39
CA LEU A 101 -7.77 -23.79 -15.83
C LEU A 101 -7.71 -23.26 -14.39
N PHE A 102 -8.31 -22.10 -14.12
CA PHE A 102 -8.40 -21.50 -12.78
C PHE A 102 -9.02 -22.48 -11.78
N SER A 103 -10.17 -23.08 -12.13
CA SER A 103 -10.86 -24.04 -11.29
C SER A 103 -10.02 -25.30 -11.04
N SER A 104 -9.35 -25.80 -12.08
CA SER A 104 -8.54 -27.02 -12.03
C SER A 104 -7.26 -26.85 -11.20
N VAL A 105 -6.62 -25.69 -11.29
CA VAL A 105 -5.43 -25.36 -10.48
C VAL A 105 -5.82 -25.24 -9.00
N ILE A 106 -6.92 -24.54 -8.70
CA ILE A 106 -7.45 -24.44 -7.33
C ILE A 106 -7.72 -25.83 -6.73
N SER A 107 -8.35 -26.74 -7.48
CA SER A 107 -8.66 -28.08 -6.99
C SER A 107 -7.44 -28.99 -6.79
N SER A 108 -6.31 -28.68 -7.45
CA SER A 108 -5.11 -29.51 -7.43
C SER A 108 -3.99 -28.96 -6.54
N PHE A 109 -4.17 -27.78 -5.96
CA PHE A 109 -3.14 -27.08 -5.19
C PHE A 109 -2.79 -27.76 -3.86
N PHE A 110 -3.76 -28.41 -3.23
CA PHE A 110 -3.59 -29.11 -1.97
C PHE A 110 -3.61 -30.63 -2.17
N LEU A 111 -2.93 -31.34 -1.28
CA LEU A 111 -3.05 -32.78 -1.15
C LEU A 111 -4.47 -33.14 -0.63
N PRO A 112 -5.16 -34.13 -1.21
CA PRO A 112 -6.55 -34.45 -0.85
C PRO A 112 -6.73 -34.85 0.61
N GLU A 113 -5.81 -35.67 1.16
CA GLU A 113 -5.95 -36.26 2.50
C GLU A 113 -5.46 -35.35 3.61
N THR A 114 -4.24 -34.82 3.47
CA THR A 114 -3.60 -33.98 4.50
C THR A 114 -4.01 -32.52 4.41
N HIS A 115 -4.62 -32.11 3.30
CA HIS A 115 -4.92 -30.70 3.01
C HIS A 115 -3.70 -29.77 3.05
N SER A 116 -2.48 -30.31 3.02
CA SER A 116 -1.23 -29.56 2.95
C SER A 116 -0.92 -29.16 1.51
N ILE A 117 -0.10 -28.12 1.35
CA ILE A 117 0.25 -27.56 0.04
C ILE A 117 1.02 -28.61 -0.78
N LEU A 118 0.66 -28.78 -2.05
CA LEU A 118 1.40 -29.60 -3.01
C LEU A 118 2.71 -28.89 -3.39
N ALA A 119 3.72 -29.05 -2.53
CA ALA A 119 5.00 -28.35 -2.61
C ALA A 119 5.65 -28.33 -4.02
N PRO A 120 5.68 -29.43 -4.80
CA PRO A 120 6.35 -29.42 -6.10
C PRO A 120 5.69 -28.52 -7.16
N CYS A 121 4.39 -28.25 -7.03
CA CYS A 121 3.61 -27.47 -8.01
C CYS A 121 3.23 -26.07 -7.50
N ALA A 122 3.36 -25.81 -6.21
CA ALA A 122 2.77 -24.64 -5.53
C ALA A 122 3.16 -23.30 -6.18
N ILE A 123 4.44 -23.08 -6.46
CA ILE A 123 4.94 -21.83 -7.06
C ILE A 123 4.40 -21.65 -8.48
N ASP A 124 4.50 -22.66 -9.33
CA ASP A 124 3.98 -22.57 -10.71
C ASP A 124 2.46 -22.38 -10.73
N PHE A 125 1.73 -23.03 -9.82
CA PHE A 125 0.29 -22.82 -9.64
C PHE A 125 -0.04 -21.41 -9.18
N ALA A 126 0.69 -20.85 -8.22
CA ALA A 126 0.50 -19.46 -7.79
C ALA A 126 0.74 -18.48 -8.96
N LYS A 127 1.76 -18.71 -9.78
CA LYS A 127 2.03 -17.91 -10.99
C LYS A 127 0.95 -18.04 -12.06
N ILE A 128 0.41 -19.25 -12.25
CA ILE A 128 -0.75 -19.46 -13.14
C ILE A 128 -1.94 -18.64 -12.66
N LEU A 129 -2.28 -18.72 -11.37
CA LEU A 129 -3.41 -17.96 -10.80
C LEU A 129 -3.19 -16.46 -10.94
N GLN A 130 -1.99 -15.97 -10.63
CA GLN A 130 -1.61 -14.56 -10.78
C GLN A 130 -1.76 -14.11 -12.24
N SER A 131 -1.23 -14.89 -13.19
CA SER A 131 -1.30 -14.58 -14.63
C SER A 131 -2.74 -14.51 -15.11
N LEU A 132 -3.59 -15.46 -14.70
CA LEU A 132 -5.01 -15.45 -15.05
C LEU A 132 -5.74 -14.25 -14.46
N LEU A 133 -5.57 -13.98 -13.16
CA LEU A 133 -6.26 -12.89 -12.46
C LEU A 133 -5.80 -11.49 -12.88
N ARG A 134 -4.61 -11.38 -13.49
CA ARG A 134 -4.11 -10.12 -14.04
C ARG A 134 -4.76 -9.74 -15.36
N GLU A 135 -5.36 -10.70 -16.08
CA GLU A 135 -6.02 -10.45 -17.36
C GLU A 135 -7.38 -9.75 -17.16
N PRO A 136 -7.56 -8.51 -17.66
CA PRO A 136 -8.79 -7.74 -17.43
C PRO A 136 -10.05 -8.44 -17.95
N PHE A 137 -9.96 -9.11 -19.11
CA PHE A 137 -11.09 -9.83 -19.69
C PHE A 137 -11.50 -11.06 -18.87
N PHE A 138 -10.60 -11.61 -18.06
CA PHE A 138 -10.92 -12.74 -17.19
C PHE A 138 -11.55 -12.25 -15.89
N LEU A 139 -10.89 -11.28 -15.23
CA LEU A 139 -11.31 -10.78 -13.93
C LEU A 139 -12.68 -10.10 -13.97
N THR A 140 -12.93 -9.24 -14.97
CA THR A 140 -14.21 -8.49 -15.08
C THR A 140 -15.42 -9.38 -15.36
N HIS A 141 -15.20 -10.55 -15.96
CA HIS A 141 -16.26 -11.50 -16.30
C HIS A 141 -16.35 -12.67 -15.32
N LEU A 142 -15.58 -12.68 -14.23
CA LEU A 142 -15.59 -13.76 -13.25
C LEU A 142 -16.91 -13.75 -12.46
N PRO A 143 -17.75 -14.81 -12.53
CA PRO A 143 -18.98 -14.91 -11.76
C PRO A 143 -18.69 -14.87 -10.26
N ILE A 144 -19.66 -14.34 -9.51
CA ILE A 144 -19.57 -14.22 -8.06
C ILE A 144 -19.20 -15.53 -7.35
N ASP A 145 -19.72 -16.67 -7.81
CA ASP A 145 -19.44 -17.98 -7.22
C ASP A 145 -17.98 -18.42 -7.45
N SER A 146 -17.46 -18.21 -8.66
CA SER A 146 -16.06 -18.50 -9.00
C SER A 146 -15.11 -17.53 -8.31
N TRP A 147 -15.51 -16.25 -8.19
CA TRP A 147 -14.79 -15.24 -7.44
C TRP A 147 -14.70 -15.64 -5.96
N ASN A 148 -15.83 -15.99 -5.33
CA ASN A 148 -15.89 -16.43 -3.93
C ASN A 148 -15.02 -17.66 -3.68
N ARG A 149 -15.07 -18.64 -4.60
CA ARG A 149 -14.22 -19.84 -4.53
C ARG A 149 -12.74 -19.48 -4.63
N GLY A 150 -12.37 -18.64 -5.59
CA GLY A 150 -11.00 -18.16 -5.77
C GLY A 150 -10.48 -17.37 -4.56
N TYR A 151 -11.30 -16.47 -4.03
CA TYR A 151 -10.98 -15.67 -2.85
C TYR A 151 -10.76 -16.54 -1.61
N LYS A 152 -11.73 -17.41 -1.27
CA LYS A 152 -11.62 -18.34 -0.13
C LYS A 152 -10.40 -19.25 -0.26
N PHE A 153 -10.13 -19.72 -1.48
CA PHE A 153 -8.93 -20.48 -1.77
C PHE A 153 -7.66 -19.68 -1.46
N LEU A 154 -7.52 -18.44 -1.95
CA LEU A 154 -6.33 -17.61 -1.71
C LEU A 154 -6.11 -17.32 -0.23
N VAL A 155 -7.19 -17.01 0.52
CA VAL A 155 -7.13 -16.81 1.98
C VAL A 155 -6.63 -18.07 2.68
N ARG A 156 -7.17 -19.25 2.32
CA ARG A 156 -6.73 -20.53 2.87
C ARG A 156 -5.26 -20.82 2.53
N SER A 157 -4.85 -20.61 1.30
CA SER A 157 -3.48 -20.85 0.82
C SER A 157 -2.46 -19.93 1.49
N LEU A 158 -2.78 -18.65 1.68
CA LEU A 158 -1.94 -17.71 2.42
C LEU A 158 -1.82 -18.11 3.89
N THR A 159 -2.94 -18.47 4.52
CA THR A 159 -2.94 -18.93 5.92
C THR A 159 -2.06 -20.18 6.09
N ALA A 160 -2.20 -21.17 5.20
CA ALA A 160 -1.38 -22.38 5.22
C ALA A 160 0.10 -22.11 4.93
N ALA A 161 0.42 -21.17 4.04
CA ALA A 161 1.80 -20.81 3.72
C ALA A 161 2.50 -20.02 4.84
N LEU A 162 1.72 -19.36 5.71
CA LEU A 162 2.21 -18.59 6.87
C LEU A 162 2.26 -19.40 8.16
N ASP A 163 1.61 -20.58 8.23
CA ASP A 163 1.64 -21.41 9.43
C ASP A 163 3.02 -22.06 9.60
N THR A 164 3.85 -21.45 10.45
CA THR A 164 5.23 -21.85 10.71
C THR A 164 5.35 -23.06 11.64
N ASN A 165 4.26 -23.50 12.28
CA ASN A 165 4.32 -24.54 13.30
C ASN A 165 4.46 -25.97 12.74
N GLU A 166 4.19 -26.19 11.45
CA GLU A 166 4.16 -27.54 10.88
C GLU A 166 5.32 -27.86 9.93
N HIS A 167 6.12 -26.90 9.47
CA HIS A 167 6.90 -27.12 8.24
C HIS A 167 8.32 -26.54 8.23
N HIS A 168 9.26 -27.27 8.85
CA HIS A 168 10.70 -27.13 8.59
C HIS A 168 11.17 -27.83 7.29
N ASP A 169 10.27 -28.52 6.57
CA ASP A 169 10.64 -29.44 5.47
C ASP A 169 10.33 -28.95 4.04
N TYR A 170 9.87 -27.70 3.85
CA TYR A 170 9.59 -27.21 2.50
C TYR A 170 10.88 -26.85 1.74
N GLN A 171 11.17 -27.61 0.69
CA GLN A 171 12.32 -27.39 -0.22
C GLN A 171 12.13 -26.21 -1.20
N PHE A 172 11.16 -25.31 -0.98
CA PHE A 172 10.85 -24.20 -1.91
C PHE A 172 10.93 -22.83 -1.21
N SER A 173 11.13 -21.76 -2.00
CA SER A 173 11.18 -20.40 -1.46
C SER A 173 9.78 -19.95 -1.04
N HIS A 174 9.52 -19.98 0.27
CA HIS A 174 8.31 -19.43 0.90
C HIS A 174 8.03 -17.99 0.44
N GLU A 175 9.08 -17.20 0.25
CA GLU A 175 8.97 -15.82 -0.22
C GLU A 175 8.32 -15.74 -1.61
N SER A 176 8.78 -16.56 -2.57
CA SER A 176 8.21 -16.53 -3.93
C SER A 176 6.75 -16.95 -3.96
N LEU A 177 6.39 -17.98 -3.17
CA LEU A 177 5.02 -18.44 -3.08
C LEU A 177 4.11 -17.36 -2.48
N LEU A 178 4.53 -16.74 -1.37
CA LEU A 178 3.76 -15.69 -0.71
C LEU A 178 3.61 -14.46 -1.61
N THR A 179 4.65 -14.07 -2.35
CA THR A 179 4.57 -12.96 -3.31
C THR A 179 3.52 -13.23 -4.38
N ASP A 180 3.54 -14.41 -5.02
CA ASP A 180 2.60 -14.73 -6.10
C ASP A 180 1.15 -14.90 -5.59
N LEU A 181 0.97 -15.45 -4.38
CA LEU A 181 -0.34 -15.57 -3.73
C LEU A 181 -0.91 -14.21 -3.29
N LEU A 182 -0.09 -13.34 -2.68
CA LEU A 182 -0.51 -11.98 -2.30
C LEU A 182 -0.81 -11.14 -3.53
N SER A 183 -0.05 -11.30 -4.61
CA SER A 183 -0.31 -10.60 -5.87
C SER A 183 -1.62 -11.08 -6.51
N SER A 184 -1.89 -12.39 -6.47
CA SER A 184 -3.18 -12.95 -6.88
C SER A 184 -4.34 -12.41 -6.02
N LEU A 185 -4.14 -12.33 -4.70
CA LEU A 185 -5.10 -11.73 -3.78
C LEU A 185 -5.35 -10.25 -4.11
N HIS A 186 -4.29 -9.48 -4.36
CA HIS A 186 -4.39 -8.08 -4.76
C HIS A 186 -5.22 -7.94 -6.05
N CYS A 187 -4.97 -8.78 -7.06
CA CYS A 187 -5.77 -8.77 -8.29
C CYS A 187 -7.25 -9.10 -8.03
N ILE A 188 -7.56 -10.16 -7.28
CA ILE A 188 -8.96 -10.61 -7.09
C ILE A 188 -9.80 -9.63 -6.29
N ILE A 189 -9.20 -8.86 -5.36
CA ILE A 189 -9.88 -7.79 -4.61
C ILE A 189 -9.99 -6.47 -5.40
N GLY A 190 -9.66 -6.50 -6.70
CA GLY A 190 -9.76 -5.34 -7.58
C GLY A 190 -8.55 -4.41 -7.52
N GLY A 191 -7.38 -4.88 -7.11
CA GLY A 191 -6.16 -4.06 -7.04
C GLY A 191 -5.66 -3.57 -8.40
N ALA A 192 -6.03 -4.26 -9.48
CA ALA A 192 -5.72 -3.86 -10.86
C ALA A 192 -6.81 -2.99 -11.51
N THR A 193 -7.92 -2.75 -10.82
CA THR A 193 -9.08 -2.00 -11.32
C THR A 193 -9.41 -0.82 -10.41
N GLN A 194 -9.94 0.26 -10.99
CA GLN A 194 -10.47 1.36 -10.20
C GLN A 194 -11.75 0.97 -9.46
N ASP A 195 -12.39 -0.12 -9.87
CA ASP A 195 -13.64 -0.60 -9.29
C ASP A 195 -13.48 -1.01 -7.82
N ILE A 196 -14.49 -0.61 -7.05
CA ILE A 196 -14.73 -1.06 -5.68
C ILE A 196 -15.39 -2.43 -5.76
N TYR A 197 -14.72 -3.46 -5.24
CA TYR A 197 -15.22 -4.83 -5.31
C TYR A 197 -16.29 -5.10 -4.25
N GLU A 198 -17.54 -4.85 -4.62
CA GLU A 198 -18.76 -5.09 -3.84
C GLU A 198 -18.82 -6.47 -3.13
N PRO A 199 -18.36 -7.60 -3.72
CA PRO A 199 -18.37 -8.90 -3.05
C PRO A 199 -17.58 -8.94 -1.73
N LEU A 200 -16.51 -8.16 -1.62
CA LEU A 200 -15.67 -8.11 -0.42
C LEU A 200 -16.44 -7.53 0.78
N LYS A 201 -17.37 -6.61 0.50
CA LYS A 201 -18.08 -5.77 1.46
C LYS A 201 -19.28 -6.49 2.07
N ARG A 202 -20.12 -7.10 1.21
CA ARG A 202 -21.43 -7.68 1.59
C ARG A 202 -21.41 -8.75 2.68
N SER A 203 -20.27 -9.42 2.91
CA SER A 203 -20.15 -10.47 3.93
C SER A 203 -18.94 -10.29 4.84
N LYS A 204 -18.42 -9.06 4.97
CA LYS A 204 -17.21 -8.75 5.73
C LYS A 204 -16.04 -9.70 5.42
N LEU A 205 -15.94 -10.12 4.16
CA LEU A 205 -14.96 -11.13 3.74
C LEU A 205 -13.53 -10.63 3.94
N TYR A 206 -13.31 -9.31 4.04
CA TYR A 206 -12.02 -8.70 4.31
C TYR A 206 -11.44 -8.99 5.71
N VAL A 207 -12.25 -9.39 6.69
CA VAL A 207 -11.82 -9.53 8.10
C VAL A 207 -10.60 -10.46 8.28
N PRO A 208 -10.57 -11.69 7.70
CA PRO A 208 -9.41 -12.58 7.82
C PRO A 208 -8.11 -12.01 7.24
N LEU A 209 -8.18 -11.08 6.28
CA LEU A 209 -7.00 -10.50 5.65
C LEU A 209 -6.14 -9.70 6.64
N ARG A 210 -6.75 -9.12 7.68
CA ARG A 210 -5.99 -8.41 8.71
C ARG A 210 -5.00 -9.35 9.43
N LYS A 211 -5.44 -10.56 9.78
CA LYS A 211 -4.56 -11.54 10.43
C LYS A 211 -3.41 -11.93 9.49
N ILE A 212 -3.74 -12.27 8.24
CA ILE A 212 -2.74 -12.62 7.21
C ILE A 212 -1.70 -11.50 7.05
N LEU A 213 -2.14 -10.25 6.94
CA LEU A 213 -1.23 -9.11 6.80
C LEU A 213 -0.38 -8.90 8.07
N SER A 214 -0.97 -9.07 9.26
CA SER A 214 -0.22 -9.01 10.52
C SER A 214 0.89 -10.06 10.57
N ASP A 215 0.56 -11.32 10.25
CA ASP A 215 1.51 -12.44 10.25
C ASP A 215 2.64 -12.19 9.21
N VAL A 216 2.29 -11.72 8.01
CA VAL A 216 3.26 -11.34 6.98
C VAL A 216 4.19 -10.23 7.47
N PHE A 217 3.64 -9.15 8.01
CA PHE A 217 4.43 -8.03 8.49
C PHE A 217 5.31 -8.39 9.68
N GLU A 218 4.88 -9.29 10.56
CA GLU A 218 5.69 -9.80 11.67
C GLU A 218 6.88 -10.62 11.15
N ILE A 219 6.66 -11.55 10.22
CA ILE A 219 7.69 -12.43 9.66
C ILE A 219 8.73 -11.63 8.87
N TYR A 220 8.29 -10.68 8.03
CA TYR A 220 9.16 -9.95 7.10
C TYR A 220 9.64 -8.58 7.62
N ASN A 221 9.36 -8.22 8.88
CA ASN A 221 9.63 -6.88 9.43
C ASN A 221 11.11 -6.44 9.46
N LYS A 222 12.04 -7.36 9.24
CA LYS A 222 13.48 -7.15 9.45
C LYS A 222 14.28 -7.03 8.15
N ARG A 223 13.68 -7.34 7.00
CA ARG A 223 14.37 -7.36 5.71
C ARG A 223 13.42 -6.93 4.61
N GLU A 224 13.94 -6.11 3.69
CA GLU A 224 13.22 -5.74 2.46
C GLU A 224 12.93 -7.00 1.62
N SER A 225 11.67 -7.15 1.21
CA SER A 225 11.19 -8.33 0.49
C SER A 225 10.09 -7.95 -0.49
N SER A 226 9.99 -8.71 -1.58
CA SER A 226 8.88 -8.61 -2.53
C SER A 226 7.51 -8.91 -1.88
N VAL A 227 7.50 -9.74 -0.83
CA VAL A 227 6.30 -10.05 -0.04
C VAL A 227 5.73 -8.78 0.62
N LEU A 228 6.61 -7.92 1.15
CA LEU A 228 6.20 -6.64 1.77
C LEU A 228 5.56 -5.70 0.74
N VAL A 229 6.07 -5.68 -0.50
CA VAL A 229 5.50 -4.87 -1.59
C VAL A 229 4.06 -5.31 -1.87
N GLU A 230 3.83 -6.60 -2.06
CA GLU A 230 2.48 -7.11 -2.34
C GLU A 230 1.55 -6.98 -1.12
N ALA A 231 2.06 -7.17 0.11
CA ALA A 231 1.28 -6.94 1.33
C ALA A 231 0.84 -5.47 1.46
N LEU A 232 1.73 -4.51 1.19
CA LEU A 232 1.39 -3.09 1.21
C LEU A 232 0.39 -2.72 0.10
N LYS A 233 0.48 -3.33 -1.09
CA LYS A 233 -0.55 -3.16 -2.14
C LYS A 233 -1.93 -3.61 -1.65
N VAL A 234 -2.02 -4.78 -1.02
CA VAL A 234 -3.27 -5.27 -0.42
C VAL A 234 -3.76 -4.31 0.66
N THR A 235 -2.89 -3.86 1.56
CA THR A 235 -3.22 -2.86 2.59
C THR A 235 -3.79 -1.57 1.98
N ASN A 236 -3.11 -1.00 0.99
CA ASN A 236 -3.54 0.21 0.28
C ASN A 236 -4.92 0.02 -0.34
N LYS A 237 -5.15 -1.10 -1.06
CA LYS A 237 -6.45 -1.37 -1.68
C LYS A 237 -7.56 -1.56 -0.64
N LEU A 238 -7.29 -2.23 0.47
CA LEU A 238 -8.28 -2.40 1.55
C LEU A 238 -8.66 -1.07 2.20
N LEU A 239 -7.67 -0.21 2.48
CA LEU A 239 -7.93 1.12 3.04
C LEU A 239 -8.77 1.99 2.09
N ILE A 240 -8.47 1.98 0.79
CA ILE A 240 -9.27 2.68 -0.23
C ILE A 240 -10.70 2.13 -0.28
N THR A 241 -10.84 0.80 -0.28
CA THR A 241 -12.14 0.13 -0.53
C THR A 241 -13.09 0.24 0.67
N LEU A 242 -12.55 0.19 1.89
CA LEU A 242 -13.30 0.14 3.15
C LEU A 242 -13.36 1.49 3.87
N ALA A 243 -12.76 2.54 3.29
CA ALA A 243 -12.66 3.86 3.89
C ALA A 243 -14.00 4.41 4.41
N SER A 244 -15.13 4.08 3.79
CA SER A 244 -16.45 4.58 4.19
C SER A 244 -17.31 3.56 4.95
N GLU A 245 -16.81 2.34 5.18
CA GLU A 245 -17.63 1.22 5.64
C GLU A 245 -17.25 0.72 7.03
N ASP A 246 -15.96 0.50 7.27
CA ASP A 246 -15.48 -0.09 8.53
C ASP A 246 -14.24 0.65 9.00
N PHE A 247 -14.46 1.80 9.63
CA PHE A 247 -13.40 2.64 10.17
C PHE A 247 -12.57 1.91 11.24
N ASN A 248 -13.19 1.02 12.03
CA ASN A 248 -12.51 0.21 13.04
C ASN A 248 -11.52 -0.77 12.39
N PHE A 249 -11.92 -1.43 11.30
CA PHE A 249 -11.02 -2.28 10.53
C PHE A 249 -9.87 -1.47 9.91
N CYS A 250 -10.16 -0.32 9.28
CA CYS A 250 -9.15 0.57 8.70
C CYS A 250 -8.12 1.03 9.74
N HIS A 251 -8.58 1.51 10.89
CA HIS A 251 -7.72 1.90 12.00
C HIS A 251 -6.80 0.75 12.44
N LYS A 252 -7.38 -0.42 12.74
CA LYS A 252 -6.60 -1.61 13.14
C LYS A 252 -5.57 -2.01 12.07
N LEU A 253 -5.93 -1.89 10.79
CA LEU A 253 -5.04 -2.19 9.66
C LEU A 253 -3.89 -1.18 9.54
N ILE A 254 -4.15 0.12 9.75
CA ILE A 254 -3.12 1.16 9.80
C ILE A 254 -2.10 0.83 10.88
N HIS A 255 -2.55 0.52 12.10
CA HIS A 255 -1.65 0.16 13.21
C HIS A 255 -0.82 -1.07 12.95
N THR A 256 -1.38 -2.08 12.27
CA THR A 256 -0.64 -3.26 11.82
C THR A 256 0.47 -2.89 10.82
N ALA A 257 0.26 -1.90 9.96
CA ALA A 257 1.25 -1.47 8.97
C ALA A 257 2.33 -0.53 9.54
N LEU A 258 2.08 0.22 10.62
CA LEU A 258 3.00 1.25 11.15
C LEU A 258 4.41 0.74 11.45
N GLN A 259 4.55 -0.45 12.02
CA GLN A 259 5.88 -0.95 12.38
C GLN A 259 6.77 -1.24 11.16
N PRO A 260 6.29 -1.95 10.12
CA PRO A 260 6.97 -2.01 8.83
C PRO A 260 7.31 -0.63 8.27
N LEU A 261 6.38 0.33 8.34
CA LEU A 261 6.63 1.69 7.85
C LEU A 261 7.83 2.35 8.55
N ILE A 262 7.92 2.23 9.87
CA ILE A 262 9.04 2.76 10.65
C ILE A 262 10.35 2.07 10.27
N ASN A 263 10.35 0.73 10.20
CA ASN A 263 11.56 -0.04 9.92
C ASN A 263 12.12 0.21 8.51
N PHE A 264 11.24 0.49 7.54
CA PHE A 264 11.62 0.70 6.14
C PHE A 264 11.50 2.15 5.67
N ALA A 265 11.41 3.13 6.59
CA ALA A 265 11.35 4.56 6.23
C ALA A 265 12.54 5.01 5.36
N HIS A 266 13.72 4.41 5.57
CA HIS A 266 14.94 4.67 4.80
C HIS A 266 15.19 3.66 3.66
N THR A 267 14.19 2.88 3.23
CA THR A 267 14.34 1.89 2.16
C THR A 267 14.86 2.50 0.85
N MET A 268 15.72 1.77 0.15
CA MET A 268 16.16 2.12 -1.21
C MET A 268 15.45 1.28 -2.27
N VAL A 269 14.51 0.42 -1.88
CA VAL A 269 13.75 -0.43 -2.80
C VAL A 269 12.54 0.34 -3.31
N ASP A 270 12.60 0.75 -4.58
CA ASP A 270 11.56 1.56 -5.24
C ASP A 270 10.15 1.00 -5.07
N GLY A 271 10.00 -0.33 -5.13
CA GLY A 271 8.71 -1.00 -4.97
C GLY A 271 8.09 -0.80 -3.59
N ILE A 272 8.90 -0.87 -2.53
CA ILE A 272 8.44 -0.63 -1.15
C ILE A 272 8.15 0.86 -0.98
N LEU A 273 9.08 1.72 -1.40
CA LEU A 273 8.93 3.17 -1.30
C LEU A 273 7.66 3.65 -2.02
N THR A 274 7.35 3.13 -3.20
CA THR A 274 6.15 3.48 -3.96
C THR A 274 4.88 3.16 -3.17
N GLN A 275 4.77 1.95 -2.61
CA GLN A 275 3.59 1.57 -1.84
C GLN A 275 3.49 2.33 -0.52
N PHE A 276 4.64 2.65 0.07
CA PHE A 276 4.76 3.46 1.26
C PHE A 276 4.25 4.88 1.03
N VAL A 277 4.69 5.57 -0.03
CA VAL A 277 4.25 6.93 -0.32
C VAL A 277 2.78 6.98 -0.71
N ILE A 278 2.25 5.94 -1.37
CA ILE A 278 0.79 5.81 -1.61
C ILE A 278 0.06 5.76 -0.27
N LEU A 279 0.47 4.87 0.64
CA LEU A 279 -0.19 4.64 1.92
C LEU A 279 -0.32 5.93 2.74
N ILE A 280 0.79 6.66 2.93
CA ILE A 280 0.81 7.90 3.74
C ILE A 280 0.10 9.07 3.05
N ASN A 281 -0.31 8.95 1.78
CA ASN A 281 -1.09 9.97 1.08
C ASN A 281 -2.59 9.65 1.03
N LEU A 282 -3.01 8.46 1.44
CA LEU A 282 -4.42 8.08 1.52
C LEU A 282 -5.15 8.92 2.57
N GLU A 283 -6.34 9.42 2.22
CA GLU A 283 -7.18 10.16 3.16
C GLU A 283 -7.60 9.29 4.35
N SER A 284 -7.97 8.04 4.07
CA SER A 284 -8.32 7.03 5.06
C SER A 284 -7.18 6.74 6.03
N PHE A 285 -5.92 6.92 5.63
CA PHE A 285 -4.78 6.73 6.53
C PHE A 285 -4.83 7.79 7.64
N HIS A 286 -4.90 9.08 7.28
CA HIS A 286 -4.90 10.18 8.25
C HIS A 286 -6.19 10.24 9.07
N ARG A 287 -7.34 10.06 8.42
CA ARG A 287 -8.66 10.11 9.06
C ARG A 287 -8.85 9.05 10.15
N TYR A 288 -8.19 7.89 10.02
CA TYR A 288 -8.35 6.76 10.94
C TYR A 288 -7.11 6.49 11.80
N LEU A 289 -6.21 7.47 11.93
CA LEU A 289 -5.11 7.42 12.91
C LEU A 289 -5.64 7.43 14.35
N SER A 290 -6.65 8.25 14.63
CA SER A 290 -7.39 8.29 15.90
C SER A 290 -8.87 8.09 15.61
N ILE A 291 -9.52 7.23 16.38
CA ILE A 291 -10.98 7.02 16.30
C ILE A 291 -11.71 7.90 17.33
N ASP A 292 -11.00 8.44 18.33
CA ASP A 292 -11.62 9.10 19.47
C ASP A 292 -12.39 10.38 19.10
N SER A 293 -12.03 10.99 17.96
CA SER A 293 -12.69 12.16 17.38
C SER A 293 -13.87 11.83 16.44
N LEU A 294 -14.12 10.55 16.12
CA LEU A 294 -15.23 10.15 15.27
C LEU A 294 -16.57 10.22 16.04
N PRO A 295 -17.66 10.69 15.42
CA PRO A 295 -18.98 10.69 16.04
C PRO A 295 -19.32 9.26 16.50
N LYS A 296 -19.62 9.08 17.79
CA LYS A 296 -20.01 7.80 18.41
C LYS A 296 -21.41 7.34 17.96
N LEU A 297 -21.68 7.35 16.66
CA LEU A 297 -22.98 7.02 16.06
C LEU A 297 -23.04 5.62 15.45
N ILE A 298 -22.00 4.80 15.60
CA ILE A 298 -22.08 3.37 15.33
C ILE A 298 -21.67 2.66 16.61
N THR A 299 -22.65 2.51 17.51
CA THR A 299 -22.62 1.53 18.58
C THR A 299 -22.15 0.19 18.04
N ASN A 300 -21.29 -0.46 18.82
CA ASN A 300 -20.93 -1.87 18.75
C ASN A 300 -22.08 -2.74 18.22
N ASP A 301 -22.12 -2.99 16.91
CA ASP A 301 -22.61 -4.27 16.45
C ASP A 301 -21.54 -5.27 16.85
N LEU A 302 -21.76 -5.80 18.06
CA LEU A 302 -21.28 -7.09 18.49
C LEU A 302 -21.23 -8.00 17.27
N VAL A 303 -20.02 -8.46 16.96
CA VAL A 303 -19.81 -9.60 16.08
C VAL A 303 -20.46 -10.79 16.80
N GLU A 304 -21.77 -10.97 16.64
CA GLU A 304 -22.43 -12.22 16.93
C GLU A 304 -21.98 -13.22 15.87
N ASP A 305 -21.22 -14.22 16.34
CA ASP A 305 -20.86 -15.43 15.63
C ASP A 305 -22.13 -16.12 15.11
N SER A 306 -22.53 -15.84 13.87
CA SER A 306 -23.42 -16.71 13.12
C SER A 306 -22.59 -17.80 12.43
N SER A 307 -22.10 -18.75 13.23
CA SER A 307 -21.79 -20.09 12.75
C SER A 307 -22.35 -21.09 13.76
N GLU A 308 -23.62 -21.44 13.57
CA GLU A 308 -24.16 -22.70 14.04
C GLU A 308 -23.40 -23.82 13.33
N GLU A 309 -22.44 -24.43 14.01
CA GLU A 309 -22.14 -25.86 13.90
C GLU A 309 -21.41 -26.30 15.17
N GLU A 310 -21.96 -27.34 15.79
CA GLU A 310 -21.74 -27.77 17.17
C GLU A 310 -20.31 -28.28 17.44
N GLY A 311 -19.81 -28.01 18.66
CA GLY A 311 -18.85 -28.89 19.31
C GLY A 311 -17.41 -28.38 19.49
N SER A 312 -17.20 -27.37 20.35
CA SER A 312 -16.26 -27.46 21.49
C SER A 312 -16.04 -26.09 22.13
N THR A 313 -16.17 -26.05 23.45
CA THR A 313 -15.94 -24.88 24.29
C THR A 313 -14.46 -24.48 24.30
N ARG A 314 -14.07 -23.62 23.35
CA ARG A 314 -13.00 -22.64 23.54
C ARG A 314 -13.53 -21.30 23.04
N LYS A 315 -13.99 -20.45 23.98
CA LYS A 315 -14.22 -19.02 23.72
C LYS A 315 -12.95 -18.46 23.09
N ARG A 316 -12.97 -18.22 21.78
CA ARG A 316 -11.87 -17.60 21.05
C ARG A 316 -11.96 -16.11 21.35
N SER A 317 -11.32 -15.70 22.45
CA SER A 317 -11.09 -14.27 22.74
C SER A 317 -10.49 -13.62 21.50
N ASP A 318 -11.04 -12.48 21.06
CA ASP A 318 -10.41 -11.62 20.05
C ASP A 318 -8.93 -11.44 20.47
N PRO A 319 -7.94 -11.89 19.67
CA PRO A 319 -6.54 -11.93 20.09
C PRO A 319 -5.91 -10.55 20.29
N PHE A 320 -6.67 -9.47 20.08
CA PHE A 320 -6.19 -8.09 20.18
C PHE A 320 -7.10 -7.27 21.10
N PRO A 321 -6.82 -7.19 22.42
CA PRO A 321 -7.55 -6.29 23.29
C PRO A 321 -7.36 -4.83 22.82
N THR A 322 -8.46 -4.10 22.70
CA THR A 322 -8.49 -2.63 22.66
C THR A 322 -8.06 -2.14 24.04
N SER A 323 -6.74 -2.05 24.27
CA SER A 323 -6.20 -1.47 25.49
C SER A 323 -6.17 0.05 25.36
N THR A 324 -6.51 0.73 26.44
CA THR A 324 -6.44 2.19 26.64
C THR A 324 -5.02 2.78 26.47
N ASN A 325 -4.00 1.96 26.22
CA ASN A 325 -2.61 2.39 25.97
C ASN A 325 -2.28 2.48 24.47
N GLN A 326 -3.23 2.27 23.56
CA GLN A 326 -3.00 2.36 22.11
C GLN A 326 -2.79 3.81 21.62
N GLY A 327 -3.39 4.81 22.27
CA GLY A 327 -3.21 6.24 21.93
C GLY A 327 -1.76 6.70 22.05
N GLU A 328 -1.17 6.56 23.25
CA GLU A 328 0.23 6.94 23.50
C GLU A 328 1.23 6.20 22.59
N SER A 329 0.96 4.91 22.30
CA SER A 329 1.78 4.12 21.38
C SER A 329 1.63 4.59 19.93
N THR A 330 0.46 5.10 19.55
CA THR A 330 0.16 5.61 18.21
C THR A 330 0.90 6.91 17.97
N THR A 331 0.73 7.90 18.86
CA THR A 331 1.41 9.20 18.77
C THR A 331 2.92 9.01 18.75
N TYR A 332 3.46 8.08 19.57
CA TYR A 332 4.87 7.73 19.52
C TYR A 332 5.30 7.19 18.15
N ASN A 333 4.58 6.20 17.61
CA ASN A 333 4.92 5.54 16.34
C ASN A 333 4.82 6.51 15.16
N ILE A 334 3.78 7.34 15.12
CA ILE A 334 3.59 8.39 14.11
C ILE A 334 4.70 9.43 14.20
N GLY A 335 5.06 9.87 15.41
CA GLY A 335 6.18 10.80 15.60
C GLY A 335 7.54 10.21 15.17
N VAL A 336 7.80 8.93 15.45
CA VAL A 336 9.01 8.24 14.96
C VAL A 336 9.02 8.14 13.44
N LEU A 337 7.88 7.81 12.83
CA LEU A 337 7.74 7.71 11.38
C LEU A 337 7.95 9.06 10.70
N ALA A 338 7.27 10.10 11.19
CA ALA A 338 7.40 11.47 10.68
C ALA A 338 8.85 11.97 10.76
N GLN A 339 9.52 11.71 11.89
CA GLN A 339 10.93 12.04 12.07
C GLN A 339 11.82 11.30 11.05
N ALA A 340 11.65 9.99 10.90
CA ALA A 340 12.45 9.19 9.97
C ALA A 340 12.27 9.65 8.52
N LEU A 341 11.05 10.02 8.12
CA LEU A 341 10.78 10.54 6.78
C LEU A 341 11.35 11.94 6.57
N LEU A 342 11.29 12.81 7.58
CA LEU A 342 11.93 14.12 7.52
C LEU A 342 13.45 13.97 7.34
N ASP A 343 14.09 13.11 8.14
CA ASP A 343 15.53 12.84 8.03
C ASP A 343 15.88 12.24 6.65
N ARG A 344 15.01 11.38 6.09
CA ARG A 344 15.17 10.86 4.72
C ARG A 344 15.17 11.97 3.69
N ILE A 345 14.20 12.88 3.74
CA ILE A 345 14.09 13.98 2.76
C ILE A 345 15.28 14.93 2.90
N ALA A 346 15.67 15.25 4.13
CA ALA A 346 16.84 16.10 4.41
C ALA A 346 18.15 15.48 3.87
N GLY A 347 18.31 14.17 4.01
CA GLY A 347 19.48 13.41 3.55
C GLY A 347 19.44 12.96 2.09
N SER A 348 18.30 13.08 1.40
CA SER A 348 18.14 12.62 0.02
C SER A 348 18.90 13.51 -0.97
N SER A 349 19.61 12.88 -1.91
CA SER A 349 20.21 13.54 -3.07
C SER A 349 19.18 13.88 -4.15
N ASN A 350 18.10 13.10 -4.24
CA ASN A 350 17.02 13.32 -5.20
C ASN A 350 15.97 14.23 -4.55
N LYS A 351 15.99 15.51 -4.94
CA LYS A 351 15.09 16.55 -4.44
C LYS A 351 14.22 17.06 -5.58
N LEU A 352 12.99 17.48 -5.25
CA LEU A 352 12.19 18.27 -6.18
C LEU A 352 12.90 19.60 -6.43
N LEU A 353 13.10 19.91 -7.71
CA LEU A 353 13.64 21.16 -8.17
C LEU A 353 12.50 22.10 -8.57
N GLU A 354 12.82 23.39 -8.70
CA GLU A 354 11.90 24.39 -9.23
C GLU A 354 11.35 24.01 -10.61
N SER A 355 12.16 23.38 -11.45
CA SER A 355 11.75 22.91 -12.78
C SER A 355 10.68 21.80 -12.75
N ASP A 356 10.53 21.12 -11.61
CA ASP A 356 9.57 20.03 -11.43
C ASP A 356 8.18 20.54 -11.05
N ILE A 357 8.06 21.82 -10.65
CA ILE A 357 6.85 22.43 -10.13
C ILE A 357 6.34 23.45 -11.12
N ASP A 358 5.03 23.46 -11.34
CA ASP A 358 4.35 24.53 -12.05
C ASP A 358 3.32 25.18 -11.13
N PHE A 359 3.05 26.46 -11.35
CA PHE A 359 2.14 27.23 -10.51
C PHE A 359 0.80 27.37 -11.23
N GLU A 360 -0.26 26.91 -10.59
CA GLU A 360 -1.62 26.99 -11.11
C GLU A 360 -2.53 27.45 -9.96
N GLU A 361 -3.29 28.53 -10.16
CA GLU A 361 -4.23 29.02 -9.16
C GLU A 361 -5.58 28.33 -9.35
N ASN A 362 -5.87 27.37 -8.47
CA ASN A 362 -7.15 26.67 -8.38
C ASN A 362 -7.75 26.87 -6.99
N GLU A 363 -9.07 27.01 -6.92
CA GLU A 363 -9.78 27.10 -5.62
C GLU A 363 -9.62 25.81 -4.79
N THR A 364 -9.45 24.65 -5.44
CA THR A 364 -9.32 23.35 -4.78
C THR A 364 -8.29 22.46 -5.45
N ALA A 365 -7.63 21.61 -4.66
CA ALA A 365 -6.77 20.55 -5.18
C ALA A 365 -7.56 19.60 -6.09
N LYS A 366 -7.07 19.39 -7.32
CA LYS A 366 -7.71 18.53 -8.33
C LYS A 366 -7.27 17.07 -8.20
N SER A 367 -6.05 16.83 -7.72
CA SER A 367 -5.48 15.49 -7.61
C SER A 367 -4.38 15.42 -6.54
N TRP A 368 -3.76 14.25 -6.34
CA TRP A 368 -2.57 14.16 -5.48
C TRP A 368 -1.35 14.91 -6.04
N PHE A 369 -1.35 15.19 -7.35
CA PHE A 369 -0.26 15.83 -8.08
C PHE A 369 -0.59 17.29 -8.47
N ASP A 370 -1.86 17.69 -8.32
CA ASP A 370 -2.36 19.04 -8.61
C ASP A 370 -3.01 19.59 -7.33
N LEU A 371 -2.22 20.34 -6.56
CA LEU A 371 -2.69 21.07 -5.39
C LEU A 371 -3.32 22.40 -5.81
N ALA A 372 -3.78 23.17 -4.83
CA ALA A 372 -4.51 24.42 -5.07
C ALA A 372 -3.62 25.49 -5.74
N SER A 373 -2.34 25.60 -5.36
CA SER A 373 -1.43 26.62 -5.90
C SER A 373 -0.27 26.05 -6.73
N ILE A 374 0.02 24.76 -6.58
CA ILE A 374 1.13 24.09 -7.26
C ILE A 374 0.72 22.75 -7.89
N ARG A 375 1.35 22.42 -9.02
CA ARG A 375 1.22 21.11 -9.67
C ARG A 375 2.57 20.50 -10.01
N LEU A 376 2.61 19.17 -10.06
CA LEU A 376 3.77 18.42 -10.52
C LEU A 376 3.82 18.44 -12.06
N LYS A 377 4.93 18.94 -12.61
CA LYS A 377 5.16 19.03 -14.06
C LYS A 377 5.94 17.82 -14.61
N THR A 378 6.79 17.21 -13.80
CA THR A 378 7.72 16.15 -14.21
C THR A 378 7.32 14.80 -13.60
N GLY A 379 7.94 13.70 -14.05
CA GLY A 379 7.66 12.35 -13.51
C GLY A 379 8.27 12.07 -12.13
N GLN A 380 8.46 13.09 -11.29
CA GLN A 380 9.02 12.97 -9.93
C GLN A 380 7.93 12.62 -8.89
N ASP A 381 7.03 11.71 -9.26
CA ASP A 381 5.81 11.37 -8.51
C ASP A 381 6.12 10.91 -7.08
N VAL A 382 7.16 10.10 -6.91
CA VAL A 382 7.52 9.52 -5.61
C VAL A 382 8.03 10.59 -4.65
N GLN A 383 8.85 11.53 -5.12
CA GLN A 383 9.41 12.62 -4.33
C GLN A 383 8.33 13.63 -3.94
N TRP A 384 7.42 13.93 -4.87
CA TRP A 384 6.22 14.73 -4.62
C TRP A 384 5.34 14.13 -3.53
N LEU A 385 4.97 12.85 -3.68
CA LEU A 385 4.16 12.16 -2.70
C LEU A 385 4.88 11.99 -1.36
N LEU A 386 6.20 11.79 -1.35
CA LEU A 386 6.98 11.69 -0.12
C LEU A 386 6.93 13.01 0.67
N LEU A 387 7.13 14.16 0.02
CA LEU A 387 7.04 15.47 0.67
C LEU A 387 5.62 15.75 1.18
N ARG A 388 4.62 15.60 0.30
CA ARG A 388 3.20 15.80 0.67
C ARG A 388 2.78 14.92 1.83
N GLY A 389 3.08 13.62 1.75
CA GLY A 389 2.73 12.64 2.79
C GLY A 389 3.43 12.91 4.12
N THR A 390 4.71 13.33 4.09
CA THR A 390 5.47 13.68 5.29
C THR A 390 4.89 14.93 5.97
N VAL A 391 4.54 15.96 5.21
CA VAL A 391 3.88 17.16 5.76
C VAL A 391 2.57 16.79 6.45
N ARG A 392 1.70 16.03 5.77
CA ARG A 392 0.43 15.58 6.35
C ARG A 392 0.64 14.76 7.62
N LEU A 393 1.64 13.89 7.64
CA LEU A 393 1.98 13.07 8.81
C LEU A 393 2.50 13.91 9.99
N ILE A 394 3.33 14.93 9.73
CA ILE A 394 3.81 15.86 10.78
C ILE A 394 2.64 16.67 11.35
N VAL A 395 1.74 17.16 10.50
CA VAL A 395 0.52 17.86 10.95
C VAL A 395 -0.35 16.92 11.79
N ALA A 396 -0.58 15.69 11.33
CA ALA A 396 -1.33 14.68 12.09
C ALA A 396 -0.68 14.38 13.45
N TYR A 397 0.66 14.27 13.50
CA TYR A 397 1.39 14.10 14.77
C TYR A 397 1.12 15.23 15.76
N TYR A 398 1.20 16.50 15.33
CA TYR A 398 0.93 17.62 16.23
C TYR A 398 -0.55 17.68 16.65
N ASN A 399 -1.48 17.34 15.77
CA ASN A 399 -2.90 17.25 16.13
C ASN A 399 -3.14 16.19 17.22
N LEU A 400 -2.54 15.01 17.08
CA LEU A 400 -2.62 13.95 18.10
C LEU A 400 -2.02 14.40 19.44
N CYS A 401 -0.85 15.06 19.41
CA CYS A 401 -0.25 15.63 20.62
C CYS A 401 -1.19 16.64 21.30
N MET A 402 -1.87 17.49 20.54
CA MET A 402 -2.83 18.48 21.08
C MET A 402 -4.05 17.80 21.71
N GLU A 403 -4.60 16.76 21.07
CA GLU A 403 -5.70 15.96 21.61
C GLU A 403 -5.29 15.27 22.93
N GLU A 404 -4.08 14.73 23.02
CA GLU A 404 -3.56 14.04 24.21
C GLU A 404 -3.09 14.99 25.33
N THR A 405 -2.78 16.26 25.03
CA THR A 405 -2.34 17.26 26.02
C THR A 405 -3.48 17.70 26.95
N TYR A 406 -4.75 17.55 26.53
CA TYR A 406 -5.91 17.63 27.44
C TYR A 406 -5.98 16.46 28.43
N SER A 407 -5.09 15.47 28.30
CA SER A 407 -4.94 14.28 29.16
C SER A 407 -3.48 13.99 29.57
N ASN A 408 -2.76 14.98 30.13
CA ASN A 408 -1.48 14.83 30.86
C ASN A 408 -0.27 14.24 30.08
N PHE A 409 0.19 14.93 29.03
CA PHE A 409 1.31 14.46 28.18
C PHE A 409 2.73 14.71 28.74
N ASN A 410 2.93 15.75 29.57
CA ASN A 410 4.29 16.21 29.88
C ASN A 410 5.08 15.38 30.92
N GLN A 411 4.48 14.36 31.54
CA GLN A 411 5.18 13.54 32.55
C GLN A 411 5.41 12.08 32.14
N SER A 412 4.69 11.54 31.13
CA SER A 412 4.76 10.11 30.80
C SER A 412 5.90 9.73 29.84
N PHE A 413 6.30 10.61 28.91
CA PHE A 413 7.32 10.27 27.88
C PHE A 413 8.76 10.13 28.39
N LEU A 414 9.10 10.76 29.52
CA LEU A 414 10.39 10.54 30.19
C LEU A 414 10.42 9.25 31.04
N SER A 415 9.25 8.65 31.30
CA SER A 415 9.08 7.52 32.22
C SER A 415 8.71 6.18 31.54
N SER A 416 8.34 6.19 30.25
CA SER A 416 7.76 5.01 29.62
C SER A 416 8.82 3.98 29.17
N LYS A 417 8.52 2.70 29.48
CA LYS A 417 9.31 1.49 29.16
C LYS A 417 9.37 1.16 27.65
N LEU A 418 9.06 2.10 26.76
CA LEU A 418 9.12 1.91 25.31
C LEU A 418 10.59 1.89 24.86
N LYS A 419 11.02 0.77 24.28
CA LYS A 419 12.38 0.64 23.72
C LYS A 419 12.59 1.72 22.66
N ARG A 420 13.40 2.73 22.98
CA ARG A 420 13.77 3.81 22.07
C ARG A 420 14.34 3.24 20.78
N VAL A 421 13.67 3.45 19.65
CA VAL A 421 14.24 3.18 18.34
C VAL A 421 15.36 4.20 18.12
N LYS A 422 16.59 3.73 17.94
CA LYS A 422 17.74 4.60 17.64
C LYS A 422 17.64 5.07 16.19
N LEU A 423 17.04 6.23 15.96
CA LEU A 423 17.15 6.96 14.70
C LEU A 423 18.61 7.42 14.56
N GLN A 424 19.28 7.02 13.49
CA GLN A 424 20.66 7.46 13.22
C GLN A 424 20.63 8.88 12.63
N GLY A 425 21.35 9.82 13.24
CA GLY A 425 21.67 11.11 12.62
C GLY A 425 20.47 12.06 12.41
N THR A 426 19.69 12.33 13.46
CA THR A 426 18.59 13.32 13.38
C THR A 426 19.15 14.71 13.13
N VAL A 427 18.82 15.31 11.98
CA VAL A 427 19.23 16.69 11.64
C VAL A 427 18.46 17.70 12.48
N LEU A 428 17.20 17.39 12.78
CA LEU A 428 16.28 18.21 13.56
C LEU A 428 15.28 17.29 14.26
N ASN A 429 14.89 17.57 15.51
CA ASN A 429 13.94 16.74 16.26
C ASN A 429 12.54 17.38 16.25
N ILE A 430 11.57 16.80 15.55
CA ILE A 430 10.20 17.34 15.50
C ILE A 430 9.53 17.40 16.88
N LYS A 431 9.96 16.57 17.83
CA LYS A 431 9.37 16.52 19.17
C LYS A 431 9.72 17.72 20.05
N SER A 432 10.70 18.54 19.66
CA SER A 432 11.08 19.74 20.42
C SER A 432 10.26 20.98 20.08
N PHE A 433 9.30 20.86 19.15
CA PHE A 433 8.46 21.96 18.71
C PHE A 433 7.00 21.70 19.10
N GLU A 434 6.25 22.76 19.35
CA GLU A 434 4.84 22.68 19.77
C GLU A 434 3.87 22.54 18.59
N SER A 435 4.29 22.98 17.40
CA SER A 435 3.44 22.98 16.20
C SER A 435 4.27 22.92 14.91
N MET A 436 3.58 22.64 13.79
CA MET A 436 4.18 22.70 12.45
C MET A 436 4.73 24.10 12.14
N ASP A 437 4.03 25.16 12.55
CA ASP A 437 4.49 26.53 12.31
C ASP A 437 5.77 26.85 13.11
N ALA A 438 5.88 26.39 14.36
CA ALA A 438 7.09 26.57 15.16
C ALA A 438 8.29 25.82 14.55
N LEU A 439 8.05 24.60 14.06
CA LEU A 439 9.03 23.80 13.34
C LEU A 439 9.52 24.52 12.07
N LEU A 440 8.59 25.00 11.23
CA LEU A 440 8.91 25.70 9.98
C LEU A 440 9.66 27.01 10.24
N LYS A 441 9.22 27.81 11.22
CA LYS A 441 9.92 29.03 11.65
C LYS A 441 11.37 28.72 12.04
N HIS A 442 11.61 27.66 12.81
CA HIS A 442 12.96 27.24 13.17
C HIS A 442 13.79 26.83 11.95
N MET A 443 13.23 25.99 11.06
CA MET A 443 13.93 25.52 9.86
C MET A 443 14.34 26.67 8.93
N ILE A 444 13.46 27.65 8.73
CA ILE A 444 13.65 28.76 7.79
C ILE A 444 14.48 29.89 8.41
N GLY A 445 14.11 30.36 9.60
CA GLY A 445 14.66 31.58 10.19
C GLY A 445 15.84 31.37 11.15
N PHE A 446 15.96 30.19 11.76
CA PHE A 446 16.93 29.96 12.85
C PHE A 446 17.99 28.91 12.52
N SER A 447 17.77 28.07 11.50
CA SER A 447 18.78 27.13 11.00
C SER A 447 19.93 27.86 10.31
N LYS A 448 21.16 27.38 10.52
CA LYS A 448 22.35 27.80 9.75
C LYS A 448 22.61 26.93 8.51
N ASP A 449 21.94 25.78 8.39
CA ASP A 449 22.06 24.90 7.20
C ASP A 449 21.07 25.36 6.12
N VAL A 450 21.61 25.89 5.03
CA VAL A 450 20.85 26.32 3.84
C VAL A 450 19.97 25.19 3.29
N ARG A 451 20.41 23.94 3.36
CA ARG A 451 19.61 22.79 2.88
C ARG A 451 18.37 22.59 3.75
N LEU A 452 18.47 22.85 5.04
CA LEU A 452 17.35 22.76 5.96
C LEU A 452 16.39 23.95 5.80
N GLN A 453 16.92 25.14 5.50
CA GLN A 453 16.11 26.30 5.15
C GLN A 453 15.29 26.08 3.87
N ILE A 454 15.92 25.57 2.79
CA ILE A 454 15.23 25.22 1.54
C ILE A 454 14.16 24.16 1.80
N LEU A 455 14.47 23.12 2.57
CA LEU A 455 13.49 22.10 2.94
C LEU A 455 12.33 22.72 3.75
N GLY A 456 12.62 23.61 4.70
CA GLY A 456 11.60 24.34 5.45
C GLY A 456 10.66 25.13 4.54
N LEU A 457 11.20 25.82 3.52
CA LEU A 457 10.39 26.51 2.51
C LEU A 457 9.54 25.54 1.68
N GLN A 458 10.10 24.40 1.25
CA GLN A 458 9.35 23.38 0.52
C GLN A 458 8.19 22.82 1.37
N LEU A 459 8.45 22.47 2.62
CA LEU A 459 7.42 21.96 3.54
C LEU A 459 6.34 23.02 3.82
N LEU A 460 6.70 24.30 3.90
CA LEU A 460 5.76 25.40 4.09
C LEU A 460 4.73 25.47 2.95
N ILE A 461 5.17 25.32 1.70
CA ILE A 461 4.28 25.32 0.52
C ILE A 461 3.24 24.20 0.64
N PHE A 462 3.70 22.97 0.82
CA PHE A 462 2.81 21.80 0.97
C PHE A 462 1.90 21.91 2.20
N THR A 463 2.34 22.59 3.28
CA THR A 463 1.54 22.78 4.49
C THR A 463 0.37 23.73 4.22
N LYS A 464 0.63 24.88 3.57
CA LYS A 464 -0.40 25.88 3.27
C LYS A 464 -1.42 25.34 2.26
N ASP A 465 -0.96 24.66 1.22
CA ASP A 465 -1.83 24.04 0.21
C ASP A 465 -2.66 22.86 0.74
N SER A 466 -2.21 22.20 1.81
CA SER A 466 -2.99 21.11 2.44
C SER A 466 -4.06 21.65 3.40
N GLN A 467 -3.84 22.81 4.03
CA GLN A 467 -4.75 23.40 5.02
C GLN A 467 -5.94 24.15 4.40
N THR A 468 -5.83 24.64 3.17
CA THR A 468 -6.93 25.31 2.43
C THR A 468 -8.10 24.35 2.18
N VAL A 469 -7.83 23.06 1.98
CA VAL A 469 -8.85 22.03 1.79
C VAL A 469 -9.66 21.73 3.07
N ASP A 470 -9.04 21.82 4.25
CA ASP A 470 -9.71 21.55 5.52
C ASP A 470 -10.54 22.74 6.03
N LYS A 471 -10.15 23.98 5.72
CA LYS A 471 -10.90 25.18 6.12
C LYS A 471 -12.20 25.36 5.34
N SER A 472 -12.27 24.96 4.07
CA SER A 472 -13.51 25.04 3.27
C SER A 472 -14.63 24.14 3.84
N LEU A 473 -14.27 22.98 4.41
CA LEU A 473 -15.20 22.09 5.12
C LEU A 473 -15.67 22.64 6.48
N GLN A 474 -14.93 23.57 7.09
CA GLN A 474 -15.27 24.18 8.38
C GLN A 474 -16.02 25.51 8.25
N LEU A 475 -15.80 26.27 7.17
CA LEU A 475 -16.41 27.58 6.94
C LEU A 475 -17.94 27.50 6.75
N ASP A 476 -18.46 26.41 6.20
CA ASP A 476 -19.91 26.19 6.07
C ASP A 476 -20.65 26.08 7.42
N LYS A 477 -19.93 25.87 8.52
CA LYS A 477 -20.53 25.81 9.88
C LYS A 477 -20.46 27.12 10.66
N LYS A 478 -19.63 28.10 10.26
CA LYS A 478 -19.34 29.30 11.08
C LYS A 478 -20.03 30.59 10.62
N ARG A 479 -20.70 30.62 9.46
CA ARG A 479 -21.34 31.84 8.90
C ARG A 479 -22.60 32.33 9.64
N SER A 480 -22.96 31.82 10.81
CA SER A 480 -24.22 32.21 11.47
C SER A 480 -24.14 33.33 12.51
N HIS A 481 -22.98 33.84 12.94
CA HIS A 481 -22.98 34.88 13.99
C HIS A 481 -21.93 36.01 13.85
N SER A 482 -22.47 37.23 13.97
CA SER A 482 -21.94 38.56 14.32
C SER A 482 -21.22 39.41 13.26
N GLU A 483 -21.96 40.42 12.77
CA GLU A 483 -21.48 41.75 12.38
C GLU A 483 -21.24 42.59 13.65
N ASN A 484 -20.19 43.44 13.67
CA ASN A 484 -20.27 44.86 14.03
C ASN A 484 -18.91 45.58 13.89
N ASP A 485 -19.01 46.84 13.47
CA ASP A 485 -18.01 47.85 13.07
C ASP A 485 -16.85 48.16 14.06
N VAL A 486 -15.67 48.50 13.50
CA VAL A 486 -14.67 49.39 14.15
C VAL A 486 -14.04 50.37 13.14
N THR A 487 -13.92 51.63 13.57
CA THR A 487 -13.38 52.79 12.87
C THR A 487 -11.84 52.90 12.94
N MET A 488 -11.18 53.22 11.82
CA MET A 488 -9.73 53.44 11.70
C MET A 488 -9.23 54.77 12.29
N ASN A 489 -8.00 54.75 12.83
CA ASN A 489 -7.19 55.95 13.07
C ASN A 489 -5.74 55.72 12.60
N ASN A 490 -5.22 56.64 11.80
CA ASN A 490 -3.88 56.62 11.20
C ASN A 490 -2.85 57.26 12.13
N ASP A 491 -1.67 56.63 12.29
CA ASP A 491 -0.38 57.35 12.27
C ASP A 491 0.80 56.37 12.10
N GLU A 492 1.73 56.77 11.22
CA GLU A 492 2.85 56.00 10.67
C GLU A 492 4.06 55.95 11.61
N THR A 493 4.72 54.78 11.73
CA THR A 493 6.19 54.66 11.70
C THR A 493 6.60 53.24 11.30
N THR A 494 7.43 53.15 10.26
CA THR A 494 7.79 51.93 9.54
C THR A 494 8.89 51.14 10.27
N ILE A 495 8.48 50.15 11.06
CA ILE A 495 9.25 48.95 11.40
C ILE A 495 8.29 47.81 11.11
N ILE A 496 8.65 46.86 10.24
CA ILE A 496 7.80 45.69 9.97
C ILE A 496 7.88 44.79 11.21
N ASP A 497 7.02 45.11 12.17
CA ASP A 497 6.64 44.25 13.28
C ASP A 497 5.70 43.20 12.69
N VAL A 498 6.08 41.92 12.77
CA VAL A 498 5.18 40.81 12.40
C VAL A 498 4.26 40.56 13.60
N HIS A 499 3.49 41.60 13.95
CA HIS A 499 2.25 41.45 14.69
C HIS A 499 1.12 41.42 13.67
N LEU A 500 0.89 40.20 13.19
CA LEU A 500 -0.40 39.74 12.73
C LEU A 500 -1.38 39.93 13.89
N ASP A 501 -2.13 41.02 13.90
CA ASP A 501 -3.50 41.00 14.40
C ASP A 501 -4.30 42.23 13.92
N GLU A 502 -5.49 41.87 13.43
CA GLU A 502 -6.71 42.65 13.26
C GLU A 502 -6.92 43.44 11.94
N ASP A 503 -8.02 43.01 11.29
CA ASP A 503 -8.83 43.69 10.29
C ASP A 503 -8.41 43.65 8.81
N VAL A 504 -8.17 42.44 8.27
CA VAL A 504 -8.48 42.15 6.86
C VAL A 504 -9.09 40.75 6.74
N ASN A 505 -10.18 40.64 5.98
CA ASN A 505 -10.91 39.41 5.67
C ASN A 505 -9.97 38.20 5.46
N PRO A 506 -10.05 37.14 6.29
CA PRO A 506 -9.19 35.97 6.17
C PRO A 506 -9.84 35.01 5.17
N GLY A 507 -9.63 35.25 3.88
CA GLY A 507 -10.23 34.44 2.82
C GLY A 507 -9.22 33.98 1.78
N ASP A 508 -8.63 34.92 1.03
CA ASP A 508 -7.98 34.58 -0.24
C ASP A 508 -6.58 35.20 -0.45
N GLU A 509 -6.13 36.12 0.40
CA GLU A 509 -4.92 36.92 0.09
C GLU A 509 -3.61 36.33 0.62
N ASP A 510 -3.63 35.55 1.71
CA ASP A 510 -2.41 34.96 2.30
C ASP A 510 -1.72 33.94 1.38
N CYS A 511 -2.50 33.17 0.61
CA CYS A 511 -1.97 32.23 -0.39
C CYS A 511 -1.41 32.96 -1.62
N ASN A 512 -1.99 34.11 -1.97
CA ASN A 512 -1.55 34.92 -3.08
C ASN A 512 -0.24 35.66 -2.77
N TYR A 513 -0.09 36.14 -1.54
CA TYR A 513 1.14 36.79 -1.10
C TYR A 513 2.33 35.82 -1.02
N LEU A 514 2.12 34.60 -0.54
CA LEU A 514 3.19 33.59 -0.43
C LEU A 514 3.57 32.99 -1.80
N SER A 515 2.61 32.79 -2.71
CA SER A 515 2.91 32.37 -4.10
C SER A 515 3.66 33.45 -4.88
N GLN A 516 3.31 34.73 -4.65
CA GLN A 516 4.05 35.86 -5.20
C GLN A 516 5.43 35.98 -4.57
N LEU A 517 5.57 35.81 -3.25
CA LEU A 517 6.88 35.79 -2.59
C LEU A 517 7.80 34.67 -3.17
N LEU A 518 7.24 33.51 -3.50
CA LEU A 518 7.97 32.40 -4.12
C LEU A 518 8.34 32.64 -5.59
N LYS A 519 7.49 33.33 -6.38
CA LYS A 519 7.81 33.76 -7.75
C LYS A 519 9.06 34.65 -7.82
N TYR A 520 9.43 35.30 -6.71
CA TYR A 520 10.51 36.28 -6.65
C TYR A 520 11.66 35.89 -5.70
N PHE A 521 11.80 34.60 -5.38
CA PHE A 521 12.85 34.11 -4.47
C PHE A 521 14.07 33.60 -5.26
N ASN A 522 15.24 34.24 -5.10
CA ASN A 522 16.47 33.77 -5.72
C ASN A 522 17.09 32.60 -4.92
N ASN A 523 17.02 31.39 -5.44
CA ASN A 523 17.60 30.18 -4.81
C ASN A 523 19.13 30.25 -4.62
N ARG A 524 19.85 31.15 -5.30
CA ARG A 524 21.32 31.29 -5.16
C ARG A 524 21.75 32.19 -4.01
N ASP A 525 20.98 33.23 -3.72
CA ASP A 525 21.40 34.33 -2.83
C ASP A 525 20.47 34.51 -1.61
N LEU A 526 19.42 33.69 -1.48
CA LEU A 526 18.41 33.79 -0.40
C LEU A 526 17.84 35.21 -0.24
N THR A 527 17.62 35.93 -1.34
CA THR A 527 17.11 37.32 -1.34
C THR A 527 15.86 37.50 -2.22
N PHE A 528 15.05 38.49 -1.85
CA PHE A 528 13.81 38.93 -2.53
C PHE A 528 14.11 39.93 -3.66
N TRP A 529 13.58 39.69 -4.86
CA TRP A 529 13.92 40.43 -6.07
C TRP A 529 13.40 41.88 -6.20
N TYR A 530 12.81 42.52 -5.18
CA TYR A 530 12.36 43.92 -5.30
C TYR A 530 13.21 44.97 -4.57
N LEU A 531 14.27 44.59 -3.84
CA LEU A 531 15.17 45.56 -3.19
C LEU A 531 16.47 45.84 -3.96
N SER A 532 16.59 45.37 -5.20
CA SER A 532 17.77 45.57 -6.06
C SER A 532 17.48 46.36 -7.35
N SER A 533 16.28 46.91 -7.53
CA SER A 533 15.89 47.59 -8.78
C SER A 533 15.27 48.99 -8.63
N LEU A 534 15.36 49.62 -7.45
CA LEU A 534 15.01 51.03 -7.29
C LEU A 534 16.23 51.85 -6.83
N ASP A 535 16.58 52.82 -7.70
CA ASP A 535 17.53 53.92 -7.60
C ASP A 535 19.04 53.68 -7.83
N VAL A 536 19.41 53.64 -9.12
CA VAL A 536 20.38 54.61 -9.65
C VAL A 536 19.83 55.18 -10.97
N THR A 537 19.14 56.33 -10.89
CA THR A 537 19.28 57.51 -11.78
C THR A 537 18.02 58.38 -11.77
N THR A 538 17.89 59.29 -10.81
CA THR A 538 17.47 60.67 -11.08
C THR A 538 17.66 61.54 -9.84
N ILE A 539 18.68 62.39 -9.85
CA ILE A 539 18.66 63.84 -9.57
C ILE A 539 20.12 64.30 -9.66
N ARG A 540 20.33 65.46 -10.28
CA ARG A 540 21.63 66.12 -10.46
C ARG A 540 22.42 66.31 -9.17
#